data_AF-A0A5B0KNH6-F1
#
_entry.id   AF-A0A5B0KNH6-F1
#
_cell.length_a   1.000
_cell.length_b   1.000
_cell.length_c   1.000
_cell.angle_alpha   90.00
_cell.angle_beta   90.00
_cell.angle_gamma   90.00
#
_symmetry.space_group_name_H-M   'P 1'
#
loop_
_entity.id
_entity.type
_entity.pdbx_description
1 polymer ?
#
loop_
_entity_poly.entity_id
_entity_poly.type
_entity_poly.pdbx_seq_one_letter_code
_entity_poly.pdbx_strand_id
1 'polypeptide(L)'
;MLSPEQTIEDRDAGDWDAPLHDRGQPPEPVAGTLISLTAAAAPADTLRRFRLSQADLMPTVRRLELDWPCSVAMMQRFAEYVTGVPVCHPRDPESRSGSPIPVLFLCLQKGLGAYDAAADESDDRRLLAFVDGLCQEAARLLSGIALFTPDNDCWMAGNGTALHGWLATCDARGVTVHRSQRRGASHQRVLSAIGRYVVLARERAILERVRRADATP
;
A
#
# COMPACT_ATOMS: atom_id res chain seq x y z
N MET A 1 -1.50 47.17 -12.15
CA MET A 1 -1.43 46.68 -13.55
C MET A 1 -0.45 45.52 -13.59
N LEU A 2 -0.79 44.51 -14.40
CA LEU A 2 -0.30 43.12 -14.45
C LEU A 2 1.07 42.95 -15.15
N SER A 3 1.89 42.01 -14.62
CA SER A 3 2.68 40.89 -15.23
C SER A 3 3.47 41.04 -16.57
N PRO A 4 4.36 40.09 -16.98
CA PRO A 4 4.97 38.91 -16.30
C PRO A 4 6.49 38.70 -16.62
N GLU A 5 6.99 37.52 -16.23
CA GLU A 5 8.15 36.74 -16.74
C GLU A 5 9.37 36.64 -15.78
N GLN A 6 9.41 35.56 -15.01
CA GLN A 6 10.53 34.62 -15.08
C GLN A 6 10.14 33.24 -14.49
N THR A 7 10.53 32.25 -15.27
CA THR A 7 10.14 30.85 -15.31
C THR A 7 10.55 30.08 -14.06
N ILE A 8 9.65 29.24 -13.55
CA ILE A 8 9.93 28.18 -12.60
C ILE A 8 10.61 27.05 -13.38
N GLU A 9 11.94 27.06 -13.43
CA GLU A 9 12.73 25.90 -13.88
C GLU A 9 13.25 25.13 -12.67
N ASP A 10 12.70 23.91 -12.54
CA ASP A 10 13.49 22.68 -12.43
C ASP A 10 14.55 22.60 -11.32
N ARG A 11 14.09 22.41 -10.06
CA ARG A 11 15.01 22.22 -8.91
C ARG A 11 14.86 20.91 -8.12
N ASP A 12 14.03 19.97 -8.57
CA ASP A 12 13.77 18.73 -7.82
C ASP A 12 14.22 17.44 -8.55
N ALA A 13 15.08 17.54 -9.56
CA ALA A 13 15.56 16.40 -10.34
C ALA A 13 16.93 15.83 -9.91
N GLY A 14 17.47 16.21 -8.75
CA GLY A 14 18.86 15.92 -8.43
C GLY A 14 19.17 15.52 -6.99
N ASP A 15 18.60 14.41 -6.49
CA ASP A 15 19.26 13.62 -5.42
C ASP A 15 18.67 12.20 -5.29
N TRP A 16 18.68 11.42 -6.37
CA TRP A 16 18.07 10.07 -6.38
C TRP A 16 19.08 8.93 -6.16
N ASP A 17 20.39 9.20 -6.11
CA ASP A 17 21.45 8.18 -6.14
C ASP A 17 22.56 8.34 -5.07
N ALA A 18 22.36 9.11 -3.99
CA ALA A 18 23.36 9.20 -2.94
C ALA A 18 23.56 7.83 -2.22
N PRO A 19 24.78 7.25 -2.21
CA PRO A 19 25.05 6.03 -1.45
C PRO A 19 24.94 6.33 0.05
N LEU A 20 24.24 5.46 0.78
CA LEU A 20 24.15 5.49 2.25
C LEU A 20 25.48 5.02 2.87
N HIS A 21 26.55 5.78 2.69
CA HIS A 21 27.77 5.61 3.46
C HIS A 21 28.12 6.93 4.13
N ASP A 22 27.75 7.01 5.40
CA ASP A 22 28.55 7.51 6.51
C ASP A 22 27.65 8.13 7.58
N ARG A 23 27.18 7.31 8.54
CA ARG A 23 26.69 7.78 9.84
C ARG A 23 27.07 6.76 10.92
N GLY A 24 27.98 7.20 11.77
CA GLY A 24 28.60 6.43 12.83
C GLY A 24 27.62 5.73 13.78
N GLN A 25 28.14 4.61 14.30
CA GLN A 25 27.72 3.80 15.45
C GLN A 25 26.22 3.47 15.54
N PRO A 26 25.83 2.19 15.34
CA PRO A 26 24.43 1.81 15.38
C PRO A 26 23.87 2.00 16.81
N PRO A 27 22.74 2.72 16.99
CA PRO A 27 22.00 2.63 18.24
C PRO A 27 21.51 1.18 18.42
N GLU A 28 21.53 0.71 19.66
CA GLU A 28 21.20 -0.65 20.07
C GLU A 28 19.94 -1.20 19.36
N PRO A 29 19.96 -2.48 18.96
CA PRO A 29 18.80 -3.12 18.38
C PRO A 29 17.69 -3.18 19.43
N VAL A 30 16.66 -2.34 19.29
CA VAL A 30 15.36 -2.66 19.89
C VAL A 30 14.93 -3.95 19.20
N ALA A 31 15.02 -5.06 19.94
CA ALA A 31 14.76 -6.41 19.44
C ALA A 31 13.44 -6.41 18.65
N GLY A 32 13.57 -6.48 17.32
CA GLY A 32 12.43 -6.62 16.43
C GLY A 32 11.70 -7.90 16.81
N THR A 33 10.38 -7.83 16.99
CA THR A 33 9.60 -9.03 17.21
C THR A 33 9.83 -9.97 16.03
N LEU A 34 10.38 -11.15 16.29
CA LEU A 34 10.41 -12.25 15.33
C LEU A 34 8.95 -12.65 15.08
N ILE A 35 8.39 -12.11 14.01
CA ILE A 35 7.06 -12.51 13.58
C ILE A 35 7.28 -13.72 12.71
N SER A 36 6.76 -14.87 13.14
CA SER A 36 6.56 -16.00 12.25
C SER A 36 5.65 -15.50 11.13
N LEU A 37 6.27 -15.06 10.04
CA LEU A 37 5.65 -14.89 8.74
C LEU A 37 5.25 -16.30 8.33
N THR A 38 4.11 -16.76 8.84
CA THR A 38 3.52 -18.05 8.44
C THR A 38 3.54 -18.05 6.92
N ALA A 39 4.22 -19.04 6.33
CA ALA A 39 4.46 -19.20 4.90
C ALA A 39 3.41 -18.42 4.10
N ALA A 40 3.80 -17.25 3.60
CA ALA A 40 2.86 -16.18 3.25
C ALA A 40 1.71 -16.79 2.44
N ALA A 41 0.51 -16.84 3.02
CA ALA A 41 -0.66 -17.37 2.34
C ALA A 41 -0.74 -16.69 0.98
N ALA A 42 -0.94 -17.46 -0.09
CA ALA A 42 -0.90 -16.91 -1.44
C ALA A 42 -1.80 -15.66 -1.52
N PRO A 43 -1.39 -14.59 -2.23
CA PRO A 43 -2.20 -13.38 -2.36
C PRO A 43 -3.65 -13.68 -2.77
N ALA A 44 -3.83 -14.65 -3.67
CA ALA A 44 -5.14 -15.15 -4.09
C ALA A 44 -5.97 -15.77 -2.96
N ASP A 45 -5.34 -16.58 -2.08
CA ASP A 45 -6.02 -17.18 -0.93
C ASP A 45 -6.42 -16.12 0.10
N THR A 46 -5.59 -15.10 0.30
CA THR A 46 -5.90 -14.00 1.21
C THR A 46 -7.06 -13.15 0.68
N LEU A 47 -7.11 -12.88 -0.63
CA LEU A 47 -8.28 -12.25 -1.26
C LEU A 47 -9.54 -13.13 -1.19
N ARG A 48 -9.40 -14.45 -1.39
CA ARG A 48 -10.52 -15.38 -1.24
C ARG A 48 -11.07 -15.36 0.19
N ARG A 49 -10.19 -15.39 1.20
CA ARG A 49 -10.58 -15.26 2.62
C ARG A 49 -11.27 -13.93 2.89
N PHE A 50 -10.78 -12.82 2.32
CA PHE A 50 -11.44 -11.52 2.43
C PHE A 50 -12.89 -11.62 1.98
N ARG A 51 -13.12 -12.08 0.74
CA ARG A 51 -14.47 -12.22 0.15
C ARG A 51 -15.39 -13.13 0.97
N LEU A 52 -14.86 -14.21 1.53
CA LEU A 52 -15.64 -15.13 2.39
C LEU A 52 -16.00 -14.52 3.75
N SER A 53 -15.10 -13.72 4.32
CA SER A 53 -15.27 -13.14 5.66
C SER A 53 -16.04 -11.81 5.68
N GLN A 54 -16.12 -11.11 4.54
CA GLN A 54 -16.73 -9.78 4.40
C GLN A 54 -17.96 -9.85 3.50
N ALA A 55 -18.91 -10.73 3.83
CA ALA A 55 -20.11 -10.96 3.02
C ALA A 55 -20.90 -9.66 2.77
N ASP A 56 -20.95 -8.76 3.76
CA ASP A 56 -21.68 -7.49 3.68
C ASP A 56 -21.06 -6.51 2.67
N LEU A 57 -19.76 -6.65 2.35
CA LEU A 57 -19.08 -5.82 1.34
C LEU A 57 -19.16 -6.41 -0.06
N MET A 58 -19.64 -7.64 -0.23
CA MET A 58 -19.71 -8.30 -1.54
C MET A 58 -20.61 -7.58 -2.57
N PRO A 59 -21.74 -6.95 -2.22
CA PRO A 59 -22.49 -6.12 -3.15
C PRO A 59 -21.63 -4.98 -3.74
N THR A 60 -20.86 -4.30 -2.90
CA THR A 60 -19.95 -3.23 -3.30
C THR A 60 -18.82 -3.74 -4.18
N VAL A 61 -18.20 -4.87 -3.81
CA VAL A 61 -17.16 -5.53 -4.61
C VAL A 61 -17.70 -5.88 -6.00
N ARG A 62 -18.88 -6.51 -6.08
CA ARG A 62 -19.48 -6.89 -7.38
C ARG A 62 -19.77 -5.67 -8.25
N ARG A 63 -20.27 -4.58 -7.65
CA ARG A 63 -20.53 -3.33 -8.37
C ARG A 63 -19.23 -2.72 -8.89
N LEU A 64 -18.19 -2.62 -8.07
CA LEU A 64 -16.87 -2.18 -8.51
C LEU A 64 -16.30 -3.04 -9.66
N GLU A 65 -16.47 -4.35 -9.60
CA GLU A 65 -16.00 -5.26 -10.64
C GLU A 65 -16.78 -5.15 -11.96
N LEU A 66 -18.08 -4.81 -11.89
CA LEU A 66 -18.93 -4.56 -13.05
C LEU A 66 -18.63 -3.19 -13.68
N ASP A 67 -18.54 -2.15 -12.85
CA ASP A 67 -18.26 -0.78 -13.28
C ASP A 67 -16.83 -0.69 -13.85
N TRP A 68 -15.88 -1.42 -13.24
CA TRP A 68 -14.46 -1.44 -13.62
C TRP A 68 -13.83 -2.83 -13.55
N PRO A 69 -13.85 -3.62 -14.64
CA PRO A 69 -13.24 -4.94 -14.65
C PRO A 69 -11.73 -4.97 -14.30
N CYS A 70 -11.01 -3.86 -14.54
CA CYS A 70 -9.60 -3.75 -14.17
C CYS A 70 -9.36 -3.72 -12.65
N SER A 71 -10.39 -3.41 -11.84
CA SER A 71 -10.31 -3.40 -10.38
C SER A 71 -9.92 -4.76 -9.80
N VAL A 72 -10.32 -5.86 -10.44
CA VAL A 72 -9.91 -7.23 -10.05
C VAL A 72 -8.39 -7.37 -10.11
N ALA A 73 -7.78 -6.95 -11.23
CA ALA A 73 -6.34 -7.00 -11.42
C ALA A 73 -5.60 -6.02 -10.48
N MET A 74 -6.20 -4.88 -10.14
CA MET A 74 -5.66 -3.96 -9.13
C MET A 74 -5.66 -4.60 -7.73
N MET A 75 -6.77 -5.23 -7.32
CA MET A 75 -6.87 -5.93 -6.03
C MET A 75 -5.88 -7.08 -5.93
N GLN A 76 -5.67 -7.85 -7.02
CA GLN A 76 -4.67 -8.92 -7.09
C GLN A 76 -3.25 -8.39 -6.90
N ARG A 77 -2.84 -7.38 -7.66
CA ARG A 77 -1.52 -6.75 -7.51
C ARG A 77 -1.34 -6.13 -6.14
N PHE A 78 -2.38 -5.49 -5.60
CA PHE A 78 -2.33 -4.96 -4.24
C PHE A 78 -2.14 -6.07 -3.22
N ALA A 79 -2.84 -7.19 -3.36
CA ALA A 79 -2.65 -8.36 -2.50
C ALA A 79 -1.22 -8.89 -2.58
N GLU A 80 -0.60 -9.00 -3.77
CA GLU A 80 0.81 -9.37 -3.90
C GLU A 80 1.72 -8.39 -3.14
N TYR A 81 1.38 -7.09 -3.20
CA TYR A 81 2.18 -6.04 -2.59
C TYR A 81 2.19 -6.10 -1.06
N VAL A 82 1.04 -6.39 -0.43
CA VAL A 82 0.86 -6.25 1.04
C VAL A 82 0.60 -7.56 1.78
N THR A 83 0.40 -8.69 1.09
CA THR A 83 0.16 -9.98 1.77
C THR A 83 1.42 -10.46 2.45
N GLY A 84 1.26 -10.90 3.71
CA GLY A 84 2.37 -11.26 4.58
C GLY A 84 2.90 -10.09 5.41
N VAL A 85 2.36 -8.87 5.26
CA VAL A 85 2.77 -7.77 6.13
C VAL A 85 2.41 -8.09 7.58
N PRO A 86 3.37 -8.01 8.51
CA PRO A 86 3.19 -8.39 9.91
C PRO A 86 2.46 -7.32 10.76
N VAL A 87 1.89 -6.29 10.12
CA VAL A 87 1.10 -5.24 10.78
C VAL A 87 -0.28 -5.79 11.07
N CYS A 88 -0.30 -6.54 12.15
CA CYS A 88 -1.48 -6.95 12.86
C CYS A 88 -1.98 -5.73 13.65
N HIS A 89 -3.13 -5.15 13.27
CA HIS A 89 -3.77 -4.13 14.10
C HIS A 89 -4.30 -4.82 15.38
N PRO A 90 -4.01 -4.31 16.60
CA PRO A 90 -4.66 -4.80 17.81
C PRO A 90 -6.17 -4.58 17.68
N ARG A 91 -6.94 -5.60 18.02
CA ARG A 91 -8.37 -5.68 17.74
C ARG A 91 -9.20 -4.51 18.26
N ASP A 92 -10.34 -4.35 17.59
CA ASP A 92 -11.57 -3.84 18.17
C ASP A 92 -11.91 -4.63 19.47
N PRO A 93 -12.04 -3.97 20.63
CA PRO A 93 -12.21 -4.64 21.93
C PRO A 93 -13.38 -5.64 22.03
N GLU A 94 -14.33 -5.63 21.09
CA GLU A 94 -15.49 -6.54 21.08
C GLU A 94 -15.24 -7.89 20.37
N SER A 95 -14.12 -8.07 19.67
CA SER A 95 -13.87 -9.25 18.86
C SER A 95 -13.38 -10.44 19.72
N ARG A 96 -14.03 -11.61 19.68
CA ARG A 96 -13.76 -12.77 20.60
C ARG A 96 -12.71 -13.81 20.13
N SER A 97 -12.32 -13.82 18.86
CA SER A 97 -11.36 -14.79 18.29
C SER A 97 -9.93 -14.22 18.09
N GLY A 98 -9.03 -14.24 19.08
CA GLY A 98 -7.75 -13.49 19.21
C GLY A 98 -6.78 -13.25 18.02
N SER A 99 -7.13 -13.57 16.78
CA SER A 99 -6.37 -13.31 15.56
C SER A 99 -6.41 -11.83 15.14
N PRO A 100 -5.27 -11.28 14.72
CA PRO A 100 -5.18 -9.96 14.12
C PRO A 100 -5.81 -9.90 12.72
N ILE A 101 -6.24 -8.70 12.33
CA ILE A 101 -6.79 -8.43 10.99
C ILE A 101 -5.63 -8.15 10.01
N PRO A 102 -5.58 -8.82 8.84
CA PRO A 102 -4.56 -8.56 7.83
C PRO A 102 -4.63 -7.14 7.25
N VAL A 103 -3.48 -6.53 6.95
CA VAL A 103 -3.39 -5.21 6.28
C VAL A 103 -4.23 -5.14 5.02
N LEU A 104 -4.20 -6.20 4.21
CA LEU A 104 -5.01 -6.30 3.00
C LEU A 104 -6.50 -6.04 3.27
N PHE A 105 -7.03 -6.60 4.36
CA PHE A 105 -8.45 -6.49 4.69
C PHE A 105 -8.81 -5.05 5.06
N LEU A 106 -8.00 -4.42 5.91
CA LEU A 106 -8.20 -3.03 6.34
C LEU A 106 -8.17 -2.07 5.15
N CYS A 107 -7.20 -2.26 4.24
CA CYS A 107 -7.07 -1.41 3.06
C CYS A 107 -8.25 -1.62 2.10
N LEU A 108 -8.66 -2.86 1.84
CA LEU A 108 -9.82 -3.15 1.00
C LEU A 108 -11.11 -2.59 1.60
N GLN A 109 -11.32 -2.72 2.91
CA GLN A 109 -12.45 -2.10 3.60
C GLN A 109 -12.45 -0.58 3.42
N LYS A 110 -11.29 0.08 3.58
CA LYS A 110 -11.18 1.53 3.40
C LYS A 110 -11.44 1.97 1.96
N GLY A 111 -10.88 1.25 0.98
CA GLY A 111 -11.11 1.51 -0.43
C GLY A 111 -12.58 1.33 -0.83
N LEU A 112 -13.20 0.21 -0.43
CA LEU A 112 -14.61 -0.06 -0.73
C LEU A 112 -15.55 0.94 -0.03
N GLY A 113 -15.23 1.35 1.20
CA GLY A 113 -15.97 2.41 1.88
C GLY A 113 -15.87 3.75 1.15
N ALA A 114 -14.70 4.10 0.61
CA ALA A 114 -14.53 5.30 -0.20
C ALA A 114 -15.30 5.22 -1.54
N TYR A 115 -15.35 4.03 -2.15
CA TYR A 115 -16.13 3.77 -3.35
C TYR A 115 -17.63 4.00 -3.14
N ASP A 116 -18.19 3.46 -2.05
CA ASP A 116 -19.61 3.64 -1.72
C ASP A 116 -19.91 5.08 -1.27
N ALA A 117 -18.98 5.76 -0.59
CA ALA A 117 -19.15 7.17 -0.22
C ALA A 117 -19.22 8.10 -1.44
N ALA A 118 -18.69 7.67 -2.58
CA ALA A 118 -18.76 8.38 -3.86
C ALA A 118 -19.95 7.91 -4.72
N ALA A 119 -21.01 7.33 -4.15
CA ALA A 119 -22.12 6.74 -4.92
C ALA A 119 -22.80 7.68 -5.92
N ASP A 120 -22.82 9.00 -5.64
CA ASP A 120 -23.44 10.02 -6.50
C ASP A 120 -22.48 10.58 -7.57
N GLU A 121 -21.24 10.07 -7.61
CA GLU A 121 -20.20 10.50 -8.55
C GLU A 121 -20.15 9.63 -9.81
N SER A 122 -19.47 10.11 -10.85
CA SER A 122 -19.17 9.31 -12.05
C SER A 122 -18.39 8.03 -11.71
N ASP A 123 -18.54 6.99 -12.52
CA ASP A 123 -17.84 5.71 -12.32
C ASP A 123 -16.31 5.90 -12.24
N ASP A 124 -15.73 6.78 -13.05
CA ASP A 124 -14.29 7.07 -13.01
C ASP A 124 -13.87 7.69 -11.67
N ARG A 125 -14.68 8.59 -11.10
CA ARG A 125 -14.45 9.18 -9.76
C ARG A 125 -14.62 8.16 -8.64
N ARG A 126 -15.58 7.25 -8.77
CA ARG A 126 -15.76 6.14 -7.82
C ARG A 126 -14.54 5.21 -7.82
N LEU A 127 -14.03 4.85 -8.99
CA LEU A 127 -12.78 4.08 -9.10
C LEU A 127 -11.59 4.84 -8.50
N LEU A 128 -11.47 6.14 -8.76
CA LEU A 128 -10.44 6.98 -8.16
C LEU A 128 -10.53 6.95 -6.63
N ALA A 129 -11.72 7.13 -6.07
CA ALA A 129 -11.95 7.09 -4.62
C ALA A 129 -11.57 5.73 -4.02
N PHE A 130 -11.90 4.62 -4.71
CA PHE A 130 -11.48 3.28 -4.31
C PHE A 130 -9.95 3.16 -4.22
N VAL A 131 -9.25 3.53 -5.30
CA VAL A 131 -7.79 3.42 -5.39
C VAL A 131 -7.11 4.34 -4.37
N ASP A 132 -7.58 5.56 -4.21
CA ASP A 132 -7.01 6.52 -3.26
C ASP A 132 -7.24 6.08 -1.81
N GLY A 133 -8.46 5.61 -1.48
CA GLY A 133 -8.77 5.05 -0.15
C GLY A 133 -7.90 3.83 0.18
N LEU A 134 -7.73 2.92 -0.78
CA LEU A 134 -6.87 1.75 -0.66
C LEU A 134 -5.40 2.15 -0.41
N CYS A 135 -4.85 3.04 -1.24
CA CYS A 135 -3.43 3.40 -1.19
C CYS A 135 -3.09 4.26 0.03
N GLN A 136 -3.99 5.16 0.45
CA GLN A 136 -3.79 5.98 1.65
C GLN A 136 -3.78 5.13 2.93
N GLU A 137 -4.68 4.15 3.03
CA GLU A 137 -4.72 3.25 4.18
C GLU A 137 -3.47 2.37 4.24
N ALA A 138 -3.02 1.88 3.08
CA ALA A 138 -1.79 1.13 2.99
C ALA A 138 -0.57 1.98 3.38
N ALA A 139 -0.48 3.21 2.88
CA ALA A 139 0.58 4.14 3.25
C ALA A 139 0.57 4.43 4.76
N ARG A 140 -0.60 4.65 5.36
CA ARG A 140 -0.77 4.84 6.80
C ARG A 140 -0.24 3.66 7.62
N LEU A 141 -0.56 2.43 7.20
CA LEU A 141 -0.22 1.21 7.91
C LEU A 141 1.23 0.76 7.71
N LEU A 142 1.83 1.08 6.56
CA LEU A 142 3.15 0.57 6.16
C LEU A 142 4.29 1.59 6.34
N SER A 143 3.95 2.86 6.57
CA SER A 143 4.95 3.90 6.82
C SER A 143 5.79 3.59 8.04
N GLY A 144 7.11 3.81 7.92
CA GLY A 144 8.06 3.55 8.99
C GLY A 144 8.30 2.06 9.28
N ILE A 145 7.87 1.15 8.39
CA ILE A 145 8.11 -0.29 8.52
C ILE A 145 9.23 -0.72 7.60
N ALA A 146 10.18 -1.46 8.16
CA ALA A 146 11.23 -2.15 7.44
C ALA A 146 11.31 -3.60 7.92
N LEU A 147 11.51 -4.52 6.98
CA LEU A 147 11.76 -5.93 7.23
C LEU A 147 13.21 -6.23 6.88
N PHE A 148 13.91 -6.99 7.72
CA PHE A 148 15.29 -7.37 7.46
C PHE A 148 15.43 -8.89 7.47
N THR A 149 16.11 -9.44 6.47
CA THR A 149 16.56 -10.83 6.50
C THR A 149 17.73 -10.99 7.49
N PRO A 150 18.10 -12.22 7.86
CA PRO A 150 19.32 -12.47 8.63
C PRO A 150 20.59 -11.93 7.96
N ASP A 151 20.60 -11.86 6.62
CA ASP A 151 21.70 -11.34 5.81
C ASP A 151 21.67 -9.79 5.66
N ASN A 152 20.78 -9.11 6.40
CA ASN A 152 20.54 -7.66 6.37
C ASN A 152 19.96 -7.11 5.05
N ASP A 153 19.39 -7.95 4.18
CA ASP A 153 18.58 -7.45 3.07
C ASP A 153 17.31 -6.81 3.62
N CYS A 154 16.97 -5.63 3.08
CA CYS A 154 15.88 -4.82 3.60
C CYS A 154 14.72 -4.72 2.61
N TRP A 155 13.51 -5.00 3.09
CA TRP A 155 12.29 -4.64 2.42
C TRP A 155 11.56 -3.51 3.13
N MET A 156 11.10 -2.55 2.34
CA MET A 156 10.20 -1.49 2.77
C MET A 156 9.15 -1.31 1.68
N ALA A 157 7.92 -0.99 2.08
CA ALA A 157 6.84 -0.70 1.14
C ALA A 157 7.14 0.50 0.21
N GLY A 158 8.13 1.34 0.53
CA GLY A 158 8.57 2.43 -0.34
C GLY A 158 9.60 2.04 -1.41
N ASN A 159 10.06 0.78 -1.48
CA ASN A 159 11.01 0.32 -2.49
C ASN A 159 10.35 -0.05 -3.81
N GLY A 160 9.02 -0.23 -3.84
CA GLY A 160 8.27 -0.58 -5.05
C GLY A 160 8.22 -2.08 -5.34
N THR A 161 9.01 -2.90 -4.65
CA THR A 161 8.94 -4.37 -4.74
C THR A 161 7.78 -4.89 -3.91
N ALA A 162 6.95 -5.77 -4.48
CA ALA A 162 5.90 -6.46 -3.73
C ALA A 162 6.47 -7.34 -2.62
N LEU A 163 5.84 -7.33 -1.44
CA LEU A 163 6.30 -8.13 -0.32
C LEU A 163 6.30 -9.62 -0.63
N HIS A 164 5.26 -10.11 -1.30
CA HIS A 164 5.17 -11.53 -1.65
C HIS A 164 6.35 -11.98 -2.52
N GLY A 165 6.72 -11.17 -3.52
CA GLY A 165 7.86 -11.45 -4.38
C GLY A 165 9.19 -11.40 -3.62
N TRP A 166 9.37 -10.43 -2.74
CA TRP A 166 10.58 -10.36 -1.90
C TRP A 166 10.70 -11.55 -0.94
N LEU A 167 9.61 -11.94 -0.26
CA LEU A 167 9.60 -13.10 0.61
C LEU A 167 9.85 -14.41 -0.13
N ALA A 168 9.54 -14.50 -1.42
CA ALA A 168 9.87 -15.66 -2.24
C ALA A 168 11.37 -15.77 -2.56
N THR A 169 12.14 -14.69 -2.36
CA THR A 169 13.59 -14.65 -2.63
C THR A 169 14.48 -14.90 -1.42
N CYS A 170 13.91 -14.93 -0.21
CA CYS A 170 14.66 -15.10 1.04
C CYS A 170 14.06 -16.20 1.93
N ASP A 171 14.85 -16.73 2.88
CA ASP A 171 14.28 -17.53 3.95
C ASP A 171 13.45 -16.64 4.88
N ALA A 172 12.12 -16.77 4.82
CA ALA A 172 11.22 -16.03 5.68
C ALA A 172 11.43 -16.36 7.18
N ARG A 173 12.10 -17.48 7.50
CA ARG A 173 12.49 -17.83 8.87
C ARG A 173 13.66 -16.94 9.30
N GLY A 174 13.38 -16.03 10.23
CA GLY A 174 14.38 -15.10 10.75
C GLY A 174 14.25 -13.67 10.23
N VAL A 175 13.22 -13.38 9.42
CA VAL A 175 12.89 -11.99 9.07
C VAL A 175 12.46 -11.23 10.33
N THR A 176 13.11 -10.10 10.59
CA THR A 176 12.79 -9.22 11.72
C THR A 176 12.02 -7.99 11.25
N VAL A 177 11.14 -7.48 12.11
CA VAL A 177 10.32 -6.30 11.83
C VAL A 177 10.82 -5.12 12.64
N HIS A 178 11.12 -4.02 11.95
CA HIS A 178 11.51 -2.75 12.56
C HIS A 178 10.45 -1.69 12.28
N ARG A 179 9.97 -1.04 13.35
CA ARG A 179 9.07 0.11 13.27
C ARG A 179 9.85 1.37 13.67
N SER A 180 10.29 2.14 12.68
CA SER A 180 10.99 3.41 12.89
C SER A 180 10.88 4.29 11.65
N GLN A 181 10.52 5.56 11.84
CA GLN A 181 10.57 6.55 10.76
C GLN A 181 11.98 6.79 10.21
N ARG A 182 13.03 6.43 10.97
CA ARG A 182 14.42 6.57 10.52
C ARG A 182 14.88 5.44 9.61
N ARG A 183 14.27 4.25 9.73
CA ARG A 183 14.67 3.04 8.98
C ARG A 183 13.64 2.60 7.95
N GLY A 184 12.37 2.99 8.10
CA GLY A 184 11.29 2.68 7.16
C GLY A 184 11.04 3.80 6.16
N ALA A 185 10.22 3.52 5.16
CA ALA A 185 9.84 4.49 4.15
C ALA A 185 8.85 5.55 4.69
N SER A 186 8.93 6.77 4.17
CA SER A 186 7.97 7.85 4.45
C SER A 186 6.60 7.56 3.80
N HIS A 187 5.54 8.16 4.35
CA HIS A 187 4.17 8.04 3.82
C HIS A 187 4.09 8.32 2.32
N GLN A 188 4.67 9.43 1.88
CA GLN A 188 4.66 9.82 0.48
C GLN A 188 5.39 8.81 -0.43
N ARG A 189 6.52 8.27 0.05
CA ARG A 189 7.29 7.27 -0.70
C ARG A 189 6.51 5.96 -0.82
N VAL A 190 5.84 5.53 0.25
CA VAL A 190 4.97 4.35 0.23
C VAL A 190 3.79 4.55 -0.71
N LEU A 191 3.09 5.69 -0.61
CA LEU A 191 1.95 6.01 -1.46
C LEU A 191 2.32 5.99 -2.95
N SER A 192 3.45 6.61 -3.31
CA SER A 192 3.97 6.62 -4.69
C SER A 192 4.33 5.22 -5.19
N ALA A 193 4.97 4.40 -4.36
CA ALA A 193 5.38 3.04 -4.71
C ALA A 193 4.17 2.12 -4.94
N ILE A 194 3.21 2.13 -4.01
CA ILE A 194 1.98 1.33 -4.11
C ILE A 194 1.18 1.76 -5.33
N GLY A 195 0.96 3.06 -5.52
CA GLY A 195 0.22 3.56 -6.67
C GLY A 195 0.86 3.16 -8.01
N ARG A 196 2.20 3.09 -8.09
CA ARG A 196 2.92 2.60 -9.28
C ARG A 196 2.77 1.10 -9.51
N TYR A 197 2.76 0.30 -8.45
CA TYR A 197 2.59 -1.14 -8.57
C TYR A 197 1.14 -1.54 -8.89
N VAL A 198 0.18 -0.91 -8.20
CA VAL A 198 -1.25 -1.26 -8.23
C VAL A 198 -1.98 -0.66 -9.42
N VAL A 199 -1.50 0.45 -10.01
CA VAL A 199 -2.15 1.11 -11.14
C VAL A 199 -1.19 1.17 -12.31
N LEU A 200 -1.44 0.35 -13.34
CA LEU A 200 -0.61 0.33 -14.55
C LEU A 200 -0.77 1.63 -15.33
N ALA A 201 0.17 1.92 -16.24
CA ALA A 201 0.17 3.13 -17.07
C ALA A 201 -1.18 3.38 -17.78
N ARG A 202 -1.82 2.34 -18.32
CA ARG A 202 -3.13 2.44 -18.99
C ARG A 202 -4.25 2.89 -18.05
N GLU A 203 -4.26 2.40 -16.81
CA GLU A 203 -5.27 2.70 -15.80
C GLU A 203 -5.02 4.09 -15.21
N ARG A 204 -3.74 4.45 -15.03
CA ARG A 204 -3.31 5.76 -14.60
C ARG A 204 -3.76 6.86 -15.55
N ALA A 205 -3.70 6.62 -16.86
CA ALA A 205 -4.20 7.56 -17.86
C ALA A 205 -5.71 7.83 -17.76
N ILE A 206 -6.50 6.90 -17.22
CA ILE A 206 -7.93 7.12 -16.93
C ILE A 206 -8.03 8.01 -15.67
N LEU A 207 -7.41 7.59 -14.58
CA LEU A 207 -7.48 8.31 -13.29
C LEU A 207 -6.91 9.74 -13.35
N GLU A 208 -5.86 9.97 -14.14
CA GLU A 208 -5.30 11.31 -14.32
C GLU A 208 -6.23 12.24 -15.12
N ARG A 209 -7.04 11.70 -16.04
CA ARG A 209 -8.04 12.51 -16.75
C ARG A 209 -9.11 13.01 -15.78
N VAL A 210 -9.56 12.17 -14.86
CA VAL A 210 -10.49 12.55 -13.79
C VAL A 210 -9.91 13.65 -12.92
N ARG A 211 -8.68 13.45 -12.41
CA ARG A 211 -8.02 14.45 -11.55
C ARG A 211 -7.82 15.80 -12.23
N ARG A 212 -7.55 15.81 -13.54
CA ARG A 212 -7.39 17.04 -14.33
C ARG A 212 -8.73 17.74 -14.57
N ALA A 213 -9.81 17.00 -14.78
CA ALA A 213 -11.15 17.57 -14.88
C ALA A 213 -11.54 18.31 -13.58
N ASP A 214 -11.17 17.78 -12.42
CA ASP A 214 -11.46 18.39 -11.11
C ASP A 214 -10.59 19.62 -10.82
N ALA A 215 -9.39 19.69 -11.41
CA ALA A 215 -8.47 20.82 -11.27
C ALA A 215 -8.81 22.01 -12.18
N THR A 216 -9.80 21.86 -13.06
CA THR A 216 -10.25 22.94 -13.95
C THR A 216 -11.49 23.60 -13.31
N PRO A 217 -11.38 24.86 -12.84
CA PRO A 217 -12.45 25.54 -12.11
C PRO A 217 -13.66 25.90 -12.97
#